data_AF-A0A7J3AP72-F1
#
_entry.id   AF-A0A7J3AP72-F1
#
_cell.length_a   1.000
_cell.length_b   1.000
_cell.length_c   1.000
_cell.angle_alpha   90.00
_cell.angle_beta   90.00
_cell.angle_gamma   90.00
#
_symmetry.space_group_name_H-M   'P 1'
#
loop_
_entity.id
_entity.type
_entity.pdbx_description
1 polymer ?
#
loop_
_entity_poly.entity_id
_entity_poly.type
_entity_poly.pdbx_seq_one_letter_code
_entity_poly.pdbx_strand_id
1 'polypeptide(L)'
;MEALRLGFEVGFRGQIESLEWVRSRYQELESEASRLGLIDDLIQKYEAGKRFGKKRRLFSALSAEGGFIFQKKRAVPGIEESNPDRINLPRPVSLHDIIFPRVPSKDAIEVLANIMKLAEKSEKLREKVDLAFAYFADAHDRLTCLMQSHSDPAETLTEGLQILADLGWLRGFDVTEIDPDRRSAIVDAESAIALLIGQAKEPLCKPLCVILESIGTRAFGFPISVRESRCICQGDRKCRFVFSPRSLR
;
A
#
# COMPACT_ATOMS: atom_id res chain seq x y z
N MET A 1 -23.16 2.57 -25.78
CA MET A 1 -21.95 3.43 -25.74
C MET A 1 -21.78 4.12 -24.39
N GLU A 2 -22.86 4.58 -23.77
CA GLU A 2 -22.79 5.29 -22.48
C GLU A 2 -22.25 4.44 -21.32
N ALA A 3 -22.60 3.15 -21.24
CA ALA A 3 -22.05 2.24 -20.23
C ALA A 3 -20.52 2.12 -20.29
N LEU A 4 -19.96 2.03 -21.50
CA LEU A 4 -18.52 2.01 -21.73
C LEU A 4 -17.85 3.31 -21.26
N ARG A 5 -18.50 4.45 -21.52
CA ARG A 5 -18.01 5.77 -21.09
C ARG A 5 -18.06 5.93 -19.57
N LEU A 6 -19.18 5.58 -18.94
CA LEU A 6 -19.33 5.63 -17.49
C LEU A 6 -18.30 4.72 -16.81
N GLY A 7 -18.16 3.48 -17.29
CA GLY A 7 -17.13 2.55 -16.81
C GLY A 7 -15.73 3.13 -16.97
N PHE A 8 -15.42 3.74 -18.12
CA PHE A 8 -14.14 4.41 -18.34
C PHE A 8 -13.88 5.53 -17.34
N GLU A 9 -14.85 6.41 -17.08
CA GLU A 9 -14.69 7.52 -16.13
C GLU A 9 -14.45 7.00 -14.70
N VAL A 10 -15.21 6.00 -14.26
CA VAL A 10 -15.04 5.34 -12.96
C VAL A 10 -13.64 4.73 -12.85
N GLY A 11 -13.22 3.94 -13.85
CA GLY A 11 -11.90 3.30 -13.86
C GLY A 11 -10.74 4.29 -13.96
N PHE A 12 -10.90 5.37 -14.74
CA PHE A 12 -9.87 6.39 -14.94
C PHE A 12 -9.68 7.28 -13.71
N ARG A 13 -10.76 7.64 -13.01
CA ARG A 13 -10.71 8.47 -11.80
C ARG A 13 -10.47 7.67 -10.52
N GLY A 14 -10.59 6.34 -10.56
CA GLY A 14 -10.45 5.50 -9.36
C GLY A 14 -11.55 5.73 -8.33
N GLN A 15 -12.74 6.05 -8.80
CA GLN A 15 -13.85 6.36 -7.92
C GLN A 15 -14.52 5.09 -7.38
N ILE A 16 -15.02 5.19 -6.16
CA ILE A 16 -15.82 4.14 -5.53
C ILE A 16 -17.20 4.15 -6.19
N GLU A 17 -17.71 2.96 -6.56
CA GLU A 17 -19.03 2.81 -7.20
C GLU A 17 -20.20 3.27 -6.31
N SER A 18 -19.95 3.45 -5.01
CA SER A 18 -20.90 3.99 -4.04
C SER A 18 -21.13 5.49 -4.13
N LEU A 19 -20.38 6.23 -4.97
CA LEU A 19 -20.65 7.64 -5.21
C LEU A 19 -22.03 7.82 -5.83
N GLU A 20 -22.82 8.72 -5.26
CA GLU A 20 -24.25 8.89 -5.55
C GLU A 20 -24.54 9.14 -7.03
N TRP A 21 -23.70 9.93 -7.71
CA TRP A 21 -23.88 10.20 -9.14
C TRP A 21 -23.55 9.00 -10.03
N VAL A 22 -22.57 8.16 -9.64
CA VAL A 22 -22.21 6.93 -10.38
C VAL A 22 -23.34 5.92 -10.25
N ARG A 23 -23.84 5.75 -9.02
CA ARG A 23 -24.95 4.85 -8.72
C ARG A 23 -26.22 5.26 -9.45
N SER A 24 -26.58 6.53 -9.39
CA SER A 24 -27.76 7.07 -10.07
C SER A 24 -27.67 6.84 -11.58
N ARG A 25 -26.53 7.19 -12.20
CA ARG A 25 -26.36 7.02 -13.65
C ARG A 25 -26.33 5.55 -14.08
N TYR A 26 -25.75 4.68 -13.26
CA TYR A 26 -25.73 3.25 -13.55
C TYR A 26 -27.15 2.64 -13.47
N GLN A 27 -27.95 3.04 -12.49
CA GLN A 27 -29.35 2.58 -12.34
C GLN A 27 -30.25 3.02 -13.50
N GLU A 28 -30.05 4.23 -14.04
CA GLU A 28 -30.73 4.68 -15.25
C GLU A 28 -30.41 3.77 -16.44
N LEU A 29 -29.12 3.49 -16.65
CA LEU A 29 -28.64 2.62 -17.72
C LEU A 29 -29.10 1.17 -17.55
N GLU A 30 -29.14 0.67 -16.32
CA GLU A 30 -29.65 -0.66 -15.96
C GLU A 30 -31.14 -0.79 -16.26
N SER A 31 -31.93 0.21 -15.87
CA SER A 31 -33.37 0.24 -16.16
C SER A 31 -33.65 0.24 -17.66
N GLU A 32 -32.90 1.02 -18.44
CA GLU A 32 -33.02 1.07 -19.89
C GLU A 32 -32.56 -0.23 -20.56
N ALA A 33 -31.43 -0.79 -20.13
CA ALA A 33 -30.93 -2.06 -20.64
C ALA A 33 -31.87 -3.23 -20.30
N SER A 34 -32.46 -3.23 -19.10
CA SER A 34 -33.48 -4.21 -18.69
C SER A 34 -34.70 -4.14 -19.60
N ARG A 35 -35.18 -2.94 -19.92
CA ARG A 35 -36.32 -2.75 -20.84
C ARG A 35 -36.03 -3.28 -22.25
N LEU A 36 -34.77 -3.22 -22.68
CA LEU A 36 -34.33 -3.66 -24.02
C LEU A 36 -33.82 -5.10 -24.06
N GLY A 37 -33.74 -5.80 -22.92
CA GLY A 37 -33.17 -7.14 -22.83
C GLY A 37 -31.65 -7.19 -23.07
N LEU A 38 -30.94 -6.10 -22.76
CA LEU A 38 -29.50 -5.92 -23.04
C LEU A 38 -28.65 -5.80 -21.76
N ILE A 39 -29.11 -6.35 -20.63
CA ILE A 39 -28.40 -6.25 -19.33
C ILE A 39 -26.98 -6.82 -19.43
N ASP A 40 -26.80 -7.98 -20.06
CA ASP A 40 -25.47 -8.60 -20.14
C ASP A 40 -24.49 -7.73 -20.96
N ASP A 41 -24.97 -7.10 -22.04
CA ASP A 41 -24.18 -6.19 -22.87
C ASP A 41 -23.83 -4.90 -22.10
N LEU A 42 -24.73 -4.40 -21.25
CA LEU A 42 -24.47 -3.28 -20.34
C LEU A 42 -23.31 -3.60 -19.39
N ILE A 43 -23.39 -4.74 -18.69
CA ILE A 43 -22.38 -5.16 -17.71
C ILE A 43 -21.03 -5.34 -18.40
N GLN A 44 -20.99 -6.05 -19.53
CA GLN A 44 -19.76 -6.26 -20.29
C GLN A 44 -19.12 -4.94 -20.73
N LYS A 45 -19.91 -4.00 -21.27
CA LYS A 45 -19.41 -2.69 -21.71
C LYS A 45 -18.94 -1.84 -20.55
N TYR A 46 -19.66 -1.83 -19.43
CA TYR A 46 -19.27 -1.10 -18.23
C TYR A 46 -17.93 -1.61 -17.66
N GLU A 47 -17.79 -2.94 -17.50
CA GLU A 47 -16.55 -3.57 -17.02
C GLU A 47 -15.37 -3.37 -17.98
N ALA A 48 -15.61 -3.45 -19.29
CA ALA A 48 -14.60 -3.14 -20.29
C ALA A 48 -14.14 -1.68 -20.19
N GLY A 49 -15.08 -0.76 -19.96
CA GLY A 49 -14.80 0.65 -19.71
C GLY A 49 -13.91 0.84 -18.49
N LYS A 50 -14.28 0.24 -17.34
CA LYS A 50 -13.51 0.30 -16.09
C LYS A 50 -12.08 -0.18 -16.29
N ARG A 51 -11.89 -1.34 -16.93
CA ARG A 51 -10.56 -1.88 -17.25
C ARG A 51 -9.75 -0.93 -18.12
N PHE A 52 -10.37 -0.34 -19.15
CA PHE A 52 -9.70 0.61 -20.03
C PHE A 52 -9.30 1.91 -19.31
N GLY A 53 -10.20 2.47 -18.50
CA GLY A 53 -9.94 3.65 -17.68
C GLY A 53 -8.79 3.41 -16.70
N LYS A 54 -8.81 2.27 -15.99
CA LYS A 54 -7.76 1.87 -15.06
C LYS A 54 -6.40 1.74 -15.76
N LYS A 55 -6.35 1.07 -16.92
CA LYS A 55 -5.12 0.92 -17.70
C LYS A 55 -4.56 2.29 -18.11
N ARG A 56 -5.42 3.21 -18.55
CA ARG A 56 -5.01 4.56 -18.96
C ARG A 56 -4.52 5.40 -17.79
N ARG A 57 -5.16 5.31 -16.62
CA ARG A 57 -4.72 5.94 -15.36
C ARG A 57 -3.30 5.51 -14.98
N LEU A 58 -3.05 4.20 -15.04
CA LEU A 58 -1.73 3.63 -14.76
C LEU A 58 -0.69 4.08 -15.79
N PHE A 59 -1.04 4.08 -17.08
CA PHE A 59 -0.15 4.57 -18.13
C PHE A 59 0.15 6.07 -18.03
N SER A 60 -0.82 6.92 -17.68
CA SER A 60 -0.58 8.35 -17.46
C SER A 60 0.31 8.61 -16.25
N ALA A 61 0.19 7.80 -15.19
CA ALA A 61 1.07 7.89 -14.03
C ALA A 61 2.53 7.49 -14.38
N LEU A 62 2.71 6.58 -15.35
CA LEU A 62 4.03 6.16 -15.82
C LEU A 62 4.63 7.09 -16.89
N SER A 63 3.81 7.77 -17.69
CA SER A 63 4.27 8.68 -18.76
C SER A 63 4.44 10.14 -18.33
N ALA A 64 3.87 10.58 -17.21
CA ALA A 64 3.91 11.99 -16.79
C ALA A 64 5.21 12.42 -16.08
N GLU A 65 6.12 11.51 -15.73
CA GLU A 65 7.46 11.85 -15.24
C GLU A 65 8.54 11.11 -16.04
N GLY A 66 9.05 11.80 -17.06
CA GLY A 66 10.35 11.52 -17.65
C GLY A 66 11.47 11.72 -16.62
N GLY A 67 12.56 10.98 -16.82
CA GLY A 67 13.71 10.98 -15.93
C GLY A 67 14.27 12.36 -15.60
N PHE A 68 14.59 12.55 -14.33
CA PHE A 68 15.57 13.53 -13.89
C PHE A 68 16.86 12.82 -13.50
N ILE A 69 17.78 12.79 -14.46
CA ILE A 69 19.20 13.00 -14.20
C ILE A 69 19.31 14.32 -13.45
N PHE A 70 19.92 14.37 -12.26
CA PHE A 70 20.93 15.40 -11.96
C PHE A 70 21.77 15.07 -10.72
N GLN A 71 23.07 15.18 -10.97
CA GLN A 71 24.16 15.18 -10.02
C GLN A 71 24.11 16.38 -9.06
N LYS A 72 24.95 16.26 -8.02
CA LYS A 72 25.88 17.27 -7.46
C LYS A 72 25.52 17.89 -6.11
N LYS A 73 26.34 17.47 -5.13
CA LYS A 73 26.79 18.17 -3.93
C LYS A 73 26.66 19.69 -4.00
N ARG A 74 26.07 20.29 -2.97
CA ARG A 74 26.58 21.53 -2.35
C ARG A 74 26.24 21.54 -0.86
N ALA A 75 27.31 21.60 -0.06
CA ALA A 75 27.23 21.93 1.35
C ALA A 75 26.83 23.39 1.51
N VAL A 76 25.99 23.68 2.50
CA VAL A 76 25.79 25.03 3.03
C VAL A 76 26.11 24.98 4.54
N PRO A 77 27.08 25.77 5.02
CA PRO A 77 27.40 25.87 6.44
C PRO A 77 26.55 26.95 7.13
N GLY A 78 26.26 26.72 8.42
CA GLY A 78 25.95 27.77 9.39
C GLY A 78 24.48 28.16 9.49
N ILE A 79 23.73 27.50 10.37
CA ILE A 79 22.65 28.14 11.12
C ILE A 79 22.85 27.76 12.59
N GLU A 80 23.08 28.79 13.41
CA GLU A 80 23.27 28.72 14.86
C GLU A 80 22.01 28.20 15.56
N GLU A 81 22.22 27.28 16.49
CA GLU A 81 21.20 26.68 17.34
C GLU A 81 20.73 27.70 18.38
N SER A 82 19.47 28.14 18.29
CA SER A 82 18.74 28.65 19.44
C SER A 82 18.07 27.47 20.14
N ASN A 83 18.49 27.27 21.38
CA ASN A 83 18.14 26.20 22.30
C ASN A 83 16.74 26.42 22.91
N PRO A 84 15.77 25.49 22.76
CA PRO A 84 14.65 25.39 23.67
C PRO A 84 14.78 24.12 24.51
N ASP A 85 14.95 24.37 25.81
CA ASP A 85 14.61 23.52 26.95
C ASP A 85 14.51 22.00 26.76
N ARG A 86 15.38 21.33 27.50
CA ARG A 86 15.52 19.89 27.70
C ARG A 86 14.17 19.18 27.86
N ILE A 87 13.68 18.61 26.77
CA ILE A 87 12.76 17.48 26.81
C ILE A 87 13.57 16.29 27.34
N ASN A 88 13.27 15.84 28.56
CA ASN A 88 13.78 14.59 29.11
C ASN A 88 13.24 13.44 28.24
N LEU A 89 14.01 13.06 27.22
CA LEU A 89 13.75 11.87 26.43
C LEU A 89 13.96 10.64 27.34
N PRO A 90 12.99 9.73 27.45
CA PRO A 90 13.18 8.48 28.16
C PRO A 90 14.35 7.70 27.54
N ARG A 91 15.09 6.98 28.39
CA ARG A 91 16.27 6.18 28.02
C ARG A 91 16.03 5.36 26.75
N PRO A 92 17.06 5.19 25.90
CA PRO A 92 16.95 4.37 24.70
C PRO A 92 16.60 2.94 25.11
N VAL A 93 15.35 2.55 24.86
CA VAL A 93 14.93 1.15 24.87
C VAL A 93 15.72 0.48 23.74
N SER A 94 16.35 -0.66 24.03
CA SER A 94 16.99 -1.47 22.99
C SER A 94 15.98 -1.77 21.88
N LEU A 95 16.16 -1.12 20.73
CA LEU A 95 15.23 -1.10 19.58
C LEU A 95 15.14 -2.44 18.84
N HIS A 96 15.81 -3.48 19.34
CA HIS A 96 15.94 -4.74 18.64
C HIS A 96 14.77 -5.71 18.81
N ASP A 97 13.76 -5.41 19.64
CA ASP A 97 12.61 -6.29 19.89
C ASP A 97 11.24 -5.57 19.93
N ILE A 98 11.10 -4.44 19.23
CA ILE A 98 9.83 -3.71 19.23
C ILE A 98 8.82 -4.42 18.30
N ILE A 99 7.97 -5.25 18.90
CA ILE A 99 6.66 -5.61 18.34
C ILE A 99 5.77 -4.37 18.53
N PHE A 100 5.35 -3.74 17.44
CA PHE A 100 4.52 -2.54 17.53
C PHE A 100 3.12 -2.92 18.04
N PRO A 101 2.66 -2.35 19.16
CA PRO A 101 1.31 -2.57 19.62
C PRO A 101 0.32 -1.99 18.60
N ARG A 102 -0.82 -2.66 18.41
CA ARG A 102 -1.93 -2.08 17.63
C ARG A 102 -2.25 -0.71 18.21
N VAL A 103 -2.13 0.32 17.39
CA VAL A 103 -2.57 1.67 17.75
C VAL A 103 -4.11 1.63 17.87
N PRO A 104 -4.71 2.11 18.97
CA PRO A 104 -6.16 2.22 19.07
C PRO A 104 -6.74 2.97 17.87
N SER A 105 -7.89 2.53 17.35
CA SER A 105 -8.48 3.12 16.14
C SER A 105 -8.66 4.64 16.24
N LYS A 106 -8.94 5.16 17.44
CA LYS A 106 -9.05 6.59 17.71
C LYS A 106 -7.75 7.34 17.40
N ASP A 107 -6.63 6.85 17.92
CA ASP A 107 -5.32 7.47 17.75
C ASP A 107 -4.86 7.38 16.29
N ALA A 108 -5.16 6.26 15.62
CA ALA A 108 -4.88 6.10 14.19
C ALA A 108 -5.69 7.11 13.33
N ILE A 109 -6.97 7.29 13.63
CA ILE A 109 -7.84 8.28 12.96
C ILE A 109 -7.33 9.70 13.22
N GLU A 110 -6.88 10.01 14.43
CA GLU A 110 -6.34 11.33 14.77
C GLU A 110 -5.06 11.64 14.01
N VAL A 111 -4.11 10.68 13.94
CA VAL A 111 -2.88 10.81 13.14
C VAL A 111 -3.24 11.04 11.67
N LEU A 112 -4.19 10.27 11.13
CA LEU A 112 -4.66 10.41 9.76
C LEU A 112 -5.23 11.81 9.50
N ALA A 113 -6.12 12.28 10.37
CA ALA A 113 -6.72 13.60 10.28
C ALA A 113 -5.67 14.71 10.33
N ASN A 114 -4.62 14.55 11.15
CA ASN A 114 -3.52 15.50 11.23
C ASN A 114 -2.69 15.52 9.93
N ILE A 115 -2.41 14.36 9.32
CA ILE A 115 -1.75 14.30 8.01
C ILE A 115 -2.59 15.01 6.94
N MET A 116 -3.90 14.76 6.91
CA MET A 116 -4.81 15.41 5.96
C MET A 116 -4.86 16.94 6.15
N LYS A 117 -4.93 17.43 7.39
CA LYS A 117 -4.86 18.87 7.70
C LYS A 117 -3.53 19.50 7.29
N LEU A 118 -2.42 18.79 7.44
CA LEU A 118 -1.12 19.26 6.97
C LEU A 118 -1.07 19.32 5.44
N ALA A 119 -1.65 18.31 4.78
CA ALA A 119 -1.70 18.22 3.33
C ALA A 119 -2.59 19.31 2.72
N GLU A 120 -3.67 19.73 3.39
CA GLU A 120 -4.55 20.82 2.93
C GLU A 120 -3.79 22.14 2.70
N LYS A 121 -2.69 22.37 3.43
CA LYS A 121 -1.86 23.57 3.28
C LYS A 121 -0.99 23.57 2.02
N SER A 122 -0.93 22.47 1.27
CA SER A 122 -0.10 22.34 0.07
C SER A 122 -0.75 21.40 -0.93
N GLU A 123 -1.19 21.94 -2.07
CA GLU A 123 -1.82 21.15 -3.14
C GLU A 123 -0.97 19.95 -3.56
N LYS A 124 0.34 20.14 -3.71
CA LYS A 124 1.29 19.08 -4.03
C LYS A 124 1.39 18.00 -2.94
N LEU A 125 1.28 18.39 -1.67
CA LEU A 125 1.28 17.42 -0.57
C LEU A 125 -0.05 16.66 -0.51
N ARG A 126 -1.17 17.35 -0.72
CA ARG A 126 -2.51 16.75 -0.83
C ARG A 126 -2.55 15.69 -1.92
N GLU A 127 -2.10 16.01 -3.13
CA GLU A 127 -2.03 15.05 -4.25
C GLU A 127 -1.22 13.79 -3.89
N LYS A 128 -0.08 13.95 -3.20
CA LYS A 128 0.75 12.82 -2.77
C LYS A 128 0.08 11.96 -1.70
N VAL A 129 -0.62 12.59 -0.75
CA VAL A 129 -1.35 11.90 0.31
C VAL A 129 -2.55 11.15 -0.28
N ASP A 130 -3.31 11.78 -1.17
CA ASP A 130 -4.43 11.16 -1.89
C ASP A 130 -3.95 9.96 -2.71
N LEU A 131 -2.84 10.11 -3.44
CA LEU A 131 -2.23 9.03 -4.20
C LEU A 131 -1.81 7.88 -3.29
N ALA A 132 -1.16 8.18 -2.15
CA ALA A 132 -0.76 7.15 -1.19
C ALA A 132 -1.98 6.36 -0.67
N PHE A 133 -3.07 7.04 -0.29
CA PHE A 133 -4.29 6.36 0.15
C PHE A 133 -4.94 5.52 -0.93
N ALA A 134 -4.98 6.00 -2.17
CA ALA A 134 -5.47 5.22 -3.30
C ALA A 134 -4.66 3.93 -3.47
N TYR A 135 -3.32 3.98 -3.33
CA TYR A 135 -2.47 2.79 -3.38
C TYR A 135 -2.72 1.83 -2.20
N PHE A 136 -2.91 2.34 -0.98
CA PHE A 136 -3.24 1.50 0.18
C PHE A 136 -4.58 0.81 0.01
N ALA A 137 -5.60 1.52 -0.50
CA ALA A 137 -6.91 0.95 -0.78
C ALA A 137 -6.82 -0.14 -1.86
N ASP A 138 -6.16 0.14 -2.98
CA ASP A 138 -5.94 -0.83 -4.06
C ASP A 138 -5.22 -2.09 -3.56
N ALA A 139 -4.23 -1.94 -2.67
CA ALA A 139 -3.54 -3.07 -2.04
C ALA A 139 -4.49 -3.87 -1.14
N HIS A 140 -5.23 -3.21 -0.25
CA HIS A 140 -6.16 -3.87 0.65
C HIS A 140 -7.25 -4.65 -0.12
N ASP A 141 -7.81 -4.06 -1.17
CA ASP A 141 -8.86 -4.68 -1.98
C ASP A 141 -8.34 -5.94 -2.68
N ARG A 142 -7.17 -5.87 -3.35
CA ARG A 142 -6.57 -7.06 -3.97
C ARG A 142 -6.22 -8.13 -2.95
N LEU A 143 -5.72 -7.73 -1.78
CA LEU A 143 -5.39 -8.68 -0.72
C LEU A 143 -6.62 -9.31 -0.07
N THR A 144 -7.79 -8.69 -0.19
CA THR A 144 -9.05 -9.30 0.26
C THR A 144 -9.47 -10.46 -0.65
N CYS A 145 -9.07 -10.44 -1.92
CA CYS A 145 -9.32 -11.53 -2.86
C CYS A 145 -8.44 -12.77 -2.66
N LEU A 146 -7.34 -12.68 -1.89
CA LEU A 146 -6.47 -13.83 -1.54
C LEU A 146 -7.18 -14.93 -0.74
N MET A 147 -8.42 -14.69 -0.26
CA MET A 147 -9.15 -15.59 0.63
C MET A 147 -9.61 -16.92 -0.01
N GLN A 148 -9.34 -17.17 -1.29
CA GLN A 148 -10.04 -18.23 -2.02
C GLN A 148 -9.17 -19.29 -2.68
N SER A 149 -7.84 -19.16 -2.67
CA SER A 149 -7.03 -19.83 -3.69
C SER A 149 -6.23 -21.05 -3.23
N HIS A 150 -5.66 -21.09 -2.02
CA HIS A 150 -4.64 -22.10 -1.70
C HIS A 150 -4.75 -22.73 -0.30
N SER A 151 -4.45 -24.03 -0.22
CA SER A 151 -4.31 -24.77 1.05
C SER A 151 -2.87 -24.73 1.60
N ASP A 152 -1.90 -24.34 0.77
CA ASP A 152 -0.49 -24.22 1.14
C ASP A 152 -0.13 -22.79 1.58
N PRO A 153 0.42 -22.60 2.80
CA PRO A 153 0.95 -21.33 3.27
C PRO A 153 2.01 -20.72 2.34
N ALA A 154 2.84 -21.54 1.69
CA ALA A 154 3.91 -21.05 0.81
C ALA A 154 3.33 -20.39 -0.46
N GLU A 155 2.35 -21.03 -1.08
CA GLU A 155 1.63 -20.50 -2.25
C GLU A 155 0.91 -19.21 -1.89
N THR A 156 0.16 -19.19 -0.78
CA THR A 156 -0.60 -18.02 -0.33
C THR A 156 0.32 -16.82 -0.02
N LEU A 157 1.44 -17.07 0.66
CA LEU A 157 2.44 -16.03 0.95
C LEU A 157 3.05 -15.49 -0.34
N THR A 158 3.42 -16.36 -1.26
CA THR A 158 4.03 -16.00 -2.55
C THR A 158 3.06 -15.19 -3.42
N GLU A 159 1.79 -15.61 -3.51
CA GLU A 159 0.74 -14.88 -4.22
C GLU A 159 0.56 -13.48 -3.64
N GLY A 160 0.51 -13.35 -2.30
CA GLY A 160 0.41 -12.04 -1.65
C GLY A 160 1.60 -11.14 -1.90
N LEU A 161 2.83 -11.68 -1.90
CA LEU A 161 4.02 -10.93 -2.26
C LEU A 161 4.01 -10.52 -3.74
N GLN A 162 3.52 -11.38 -4.63
CA GLN A 162 3.36 -11.08 -6.05
C GLN A 162 2.37 -9.93 -6.28
N ILE A 163 1.24 -9.90 -5.54
CA ILE A 163 0.29 -8.79 -5.59
C ILE A 163 0.99 -7.47 -5.21
N LEU A 164 1.85 -7.47 -4.19
CA LEU A 164 2.61 -6.28 -3.82
C LEU A 164 3.65 -5.87 -4.87
N ALA A 165 4.28 -6.84 -5.53
CA ALA A 165 5.17 -6.57 -6.65
C ALA A 165 4.41 -5.93 -7.84
N ASP A 166 3.25 -6.48 -8.20
CA ASP A 166 2.40 -5.98 -9.27
C ASP A 166 1.85 -4.56 -9.00
N LEU A 167 1.68 -4.22 -7.72
CA LEU A 167 1.28 -2.88 -7.28
C LEU A 167 2.46 -1.91 -7.16
N GLY A 168 3.70 -2.38 -7.40
CA GLY A 168 4.91 -1.56 -7.36
C GLY A 168 5.46 -1.31 -5.95
N TRP A 169 4.98 -2.02 -4.93
CA TRP A 169 5.49 -1.92 -3.56
C TRP A 169 6.81 -2.65 -3.38
N LEU A 170 6.99 -3.74 -4.13
CA LEU A 170 8.19 -4.55 -4.19
C LEU A 170 8.73 -4.53 -5.62
N ARG A 171 10.04 -4.40 -5.80
CA ARG A 171 10.69 -4.63 -7.11
C ARG A 171 11.01 -6.09 -7.37
N GLY A 172 11.22 -6.84 -6.29
CA GLY A 172 11.50 -8.26 -6.29
C GLY A 172 11.49 -8.78 -4.85
N PHE A 173 11.28 -10.08 -4.69
CA PHE A 173 11.25 -10.74 -3.39
C PHE A 173 11.70 -12.20 -3.51
N ASP A 174 12.19 -12.74 -2.39
CA ASP A 174 12.55 -14.13 -2.21
C ASP A 174 12.03 -14.60 -0.85
N VAL A 175 11.28 -15.70 -0.83
CA VAL A 175 10.91 -16.39 0.41
C VAL A 175 12.07 -17.30 0.77
N THR A 176 12.91 -16.89 1.73
CA THR A 176 14.15 -17.61 2.06
C THR A 176 13.90 -18.78 3.01
N GLU A 177 12.88 -18.69 3.85
CA GLU A 177 12.51 -19.72 4.81
C GLU A 177 10.99 -19.69 5.04
N ILE A 178 10.39 -20.87 5.11
CA ILE A 178 9.02 -21.05 5.57
C ILE A 178 8.95 -22.28 6.48
N ASP A 179 8.37 -22.10 7.66
CA ASP A 179 8.12 -23.15 8.63
C ASP A 179 6.63 -23.13 8.98
N PRO A 180 5.81 -23.99 8.33
CA PRO A 180 4.38 -24.07 8.59
C PRO A 180 4.04 -24.46 10.03
N ASP A 181 4.85 -25.32 10.65
CA ASP A 181 4.62 -25.82 12.01
C ASP A 181 4.84 -24.71 13.04
N ARG A 182 5.91 -23.92 12.87
CA ARG A 182 6.18 -22.72 13.68
C ARG A 182 5.39 -21.50 13.24
N ARG A 183 4.68 -21.59 12.11
CA ARG A 183 3.92 -20.50 11.49
C ARG A 183 4.78 -19.25 11.31
N SER A 184 5.97 -19.46 10.78
CA SER A 184 6.98 -18.43 10.55
C SER A 184 7.52 -18.46 9.13
N ALA A 185 8.01 -17.31 8.68
CA ALA A 185 8.68 -17.17 7.40
C ALA A 185 9.72 -16.06 7.45
N ILE A 186 10.68 -16.12 6.54
CA ILE A 186 11.63 -15.04 6.28
C ILE A 186 11.53 -14.69 4.80
N VAL A 187 11.35 -13.39 4.53
CA VAL A 187 11.22 -12.85 3.19
C VAL A 187 12.26 -11.75 3.01
N ASP A 188 13.09 -11.89 1.99
CA ASP A 188 13.99 -10.82 1.54
C ASP A 188 13.36 -10.11 0.35
N ALA A 189 13.21 -8.79 0.40
CA ALA A 189 12.56 -8.05 -0.67
C ALA A 189 13.18 -6.67 -0.93
N GLU A 190 13.06 -6.21 -2.17
CA GLU A 190 13.46 -4.87 -2.59
C GLU A 190 12.28 -3.91 -2.45
N SER A 191 12.16 -3.28 -1.28
CA SER A 191 11.06 -2.35 -1.00
C SER A 191 11.20 -1.04 -1.77
N ALA A 192 10.17 -0.69 -2.54
CA ALA A 192 10.10 0.61 -3.21
C ALA A 192 10.12 1.78 -2.21
N ILE A 193 9.54 1.59 -1.01
CA ILE A 193 9.54 2.59 0.07
C ILE A 193 10.98 2.90 0.49
N ALA A 194 11.77 1.87 0.80
CA ALA A 194 13.15 2.06 1.24
C ALA A 194 14.00 2.73 0.15
N LEU A 195 13.83 2.31 -1.10
CA LEU A 195 14.55 2.86 -2.25
C LEU A 195 14.22 4.33 -2.50
N LEU A 196 12.98 4.77 -2.25
CA LEU A 196 12.56 6.16 -2.43
C LEU A 196 13.06 7.07 -1.30
N ILE A 197 13.13 6.58 -0.07
CA ILE A 197 13.55 7.40 1.08
C ILE A 197 15.07 7.62 1.09
N GLY A 198 15.86 6.63 0.67
CA GLY A 198 17.32 6.69 0.73
C GLY A 198 17.86 6.23 2.07
N GLN A 199 18.77 6.98 2.71
CA GLN A 199 19.46 6.53 3.92
C GLN A 199 18.69 6.84 5.22
N ALA A 200 18.68 5.89 6.16
CA ALA A 200 18.08 6.06 7.47
C ALA A 200 18.82 5.22 8.53
N LYS A 201 18.72 5.64 9.80
CA LYS A 201 19.32 4.89 10.93
C LYS A 201 18.50 3.66 11.31
N GLU A 202 17.19 3.68 11.04
CA GLU A 202 16.24 2.65 11.42
C GLU A 202 15.50 2.09 10.18
N PRO A 203 14.94 0.87 10.27
CA PRO A 203 14.07 0.33 9.24
C PRO A 203 12.81 1.19 9.02
N LEU A 204 12.46 1.47 7.77
CA LEU A 204 11.39 2.41 7.41
C LEU A 204 10.21 1.77 6.68
N CYS A 205 10.27 0.48 6.34
CA CYS A 205 9.19 -0.19 5.61
C CYS A 205 8.02 -0.60 6.53
N LYS A 206 7.73 0.21 7.56
CA LYS A 206 6.64 -0.04 8.52
C LYS A 206 5.28 -0.23 7.84
N PRO A 207 4.88 0.59 6.84
CA PRO A 207 3.61 0.36 6.17
C PRO A 207 3.56 -0.99 5.43
N LEU A 208 4.70 -1.41 4.88
CA LEU A 208 4.81 -2.72 4.24
C LEU A 208 4.69 -3.85 5.27
N CYS A 209 5.28 -3.73 6.46
CA CYS A 209 5.09 -4.71 7.54
C CYS A 209 3.62 -4.94 7.88
N VAL A 210 2.80 -3.88 7.98
CA VAL A 210 1.36 -4.00 8.28
C VAL A 210 0.62 -4.80 7.20
N ILE A 211 0.97 -4.56 5.95
CA ILE A 211 0.37 -5.28 4.82
C ILE A 211 0.85 -6.76 4.82
N LEU A 212 2.13 -6.99 5.08
CA LEU A 212 2.70 -8.33 5.21
C LEU A 212 2.10 -9.11 6.39
N GLU A 213 1.75 -8.46 7.51
CA GLU A 213 1.00 -9.10 8.60
C GLU A 213 -0.35 -9.65 8.13
N SER A 214 -1.02 -8.92 7.24
CA SER A 214 -2.30 -9.34 6.66
C SER A 214 -2.11 -10.54 5.71
N ILE A 215 -1.04 -10.54 4.92
CA ILE A 215 -0.68 -11.68 4.05
C ILE A 215 -0.31 -12.90 4.90
N GLY A 216 0.57 -12.73 5.89
CA GLY A 216 0.98 -13.80 6.79
C GLY A 216 -0.20 -14.40 7.57
N THR A 217 -1.10 -13.54 8.07
CA THR A 217 -2.28 -14.01 8.79
C THR A 217 -3.18 -14.89 7.91
N ARG A 218 -3.30 -14.55 6.62
CA ARG A 218 -4.03 -15.37 5.65
C ARG A 218 -3.27 -16.66 5.33
N ALA A 219 -1.99 -16.57 5.04
CA ALA A 219 -1.15 -17.73 4.68
C ALA A 219 -1.09 -18.80 5.78
N PHE A 220 -0.96 -18.39 7.05
CA PHE A 220 -0.81 -19.33 8.16
C PHE A 220 -2.11 -19.61 8.93
N GLY A 221 -3.22 -18.97 8.57
CA GLY A 221 -4.51 -19.11 9.27
C GLY A 221 -4.46 -18.70 10.75
N PHE A 222 -3.48 -17.87 11.13
CA PHE A 222 -3.22 -17.48 12.52
C PHE A 222 -2.71 -16.03 12.57
N PRO A 223 -2.99 -15.24 13.63
CA PRO A 223 -2.44 -13.89 13.74
C PRO A 223 -0.90 -13.87 13.66
N ILE A 224 -0.37 -13.25 12.61
CA ILE A 224 1.07 -13.09 12.40
C ILE A 224 1.50 -11.65 12.69
N SER A 225 2.67 -11.49 13.27
CA SER A 225 3.40 -10.24 13.35
C SER A 225 4.59 -10.25 12.39
N VAL A 226 4.85 -9.11 11.75
CA VAL A 226 5.95 -8.97 10.79
C VAL A 226 6.87 -7.85 11.23
N ARG A 227 8.16 -8.16 11.28
CA ARG A 227 9.22 -7.23 11.64
C ARG A 227 10.21 -7.09 10.49
N GLU A 228 10.58 -5.85 10.19
CA GLU A 228 11.74 -5.57 9.33
C GLU A 228 13.02 -5.67 10.18
N SER A 229 13.83 -6.68 9.92
CA SER A 229 15.09 -6.93 10.64
C SER A 229 16.31 -6.26 10.01
N ARG A 230 16.25 -6.00 8.70
CA ARG A 230 17.28 -5.31 7.90
C ARG A 230 16.58 -4.47 6.85
N CYS A 231 17.16 -3.34 6.47
CA CYS A 231 16.54 -2.40 5.54
C CYS A 231 17.57 -1.84 4.56
N ILE A 232 17.17 -1.66 3.30
CA ILE A 232 18.01 -1.01 2.29
C ILE A 232 18.47 0.39 2.74
N CYS A 233 17.63 1.11 3.50
CA CYS A 233 17.98 2.42 4.04
C CYS A 233 19.19 2.40 4.98
N GLN A 234 19.51 1.24 5.57
CA GLN A 234 20.64 1.04 6.47
C GLN A 234 21.90 0.57 5.73
N GLY A 235 21.85 0.47 4.40
CA GLY A 235 22.96 0.03 3.55
C GLY A 235 22.92 -1.45 3.15
N ASP A 236 21.87 -2.19 3.54
CA ASP A 236 21.66 -3.57 3.09
C ASP A 236 21.25 -3.63 1.61
N ARG A 237 21.44 -4.81 0.98
CA ARG A 237 21.02 -5.03 -0.42
C ARG A 237 19.51 -5.23 -0.57
N LYS A 238 18.86 -5.85 0.43
CA LYS A 238 17.42 -6.14 0.48
C LYS A 238 16.90 -5.85 1.88
N CYS A 239 15.63 -5.51 1.98
CA CYS A 239 14.92 -5.48 3.25
C CYS A 239 14.59 -6.93 3.66
N ARG A 240 14.79 -7.28 4.93
CA ARG A 240 14.48 -8.62 5.45
C ARG A 240 13.31 -8.55 6.41
N PHE A 241 12.22 -9.22 6.06
CA PHE A 241 11.00 -9.30 6.85
C PHE A 241 10.89 -10.67 7.52
N VAL A 242 10.67 -10.67 8.83
CA VAL A 242 10.53 -11.87 9.65
C VAL A 242 9.09 -11.97 10.14
N PHE A 243 8.44 -13.06 9.77
CA PHE A 243 7.07 -13.40 10.14
C PHE A 243 7.12 -14.30 11.37
N SER A 244 6.36 -13.97 12.40
CA SER A 244 6.28 -14.76 13.62
C SER A 244 4.87 -14.75 14.20
N PRO A 245 4.42 -15.84 14.84
CA PRO A 245 3.12 -15.88 15.50
C PRO A 245 3.00 -14.75 16.52
N ARG A 246 1.90 -14.00 16.48
CA ARG A 246 1.63 -13.02 17.53
C ARG A 246 1.23 -13.80 18.78
N SER A 247 2.00 -13.65 19.85
CA SER A 247 1.65 -14.22 21.16
C SER A 247 0.26 -13.72 21.57
N LEU A 248 -0.70 -14.64 21.76
CA LEU A 248 -2.00 -14.35 22.34
C LEU A 248 -1.74 -13.91 23.79
N ARG A 249 -1.85 -12.61 24.05
CA ARG A 249 -1.87 -12.07 25.41
C ARG A 249 -3.30 -12.08 25.93
#